data_AF-A0A2K2U6J2-F1
#
_entry.id   AF-A0A2K2U6J2-F1
#
_cell.length_a   1.000
_cell.length_b   1.000
_cell.length_c   1.000
_cell.angle_alpha   90.00
_cell.angle_beta   90.00
_cell.angle_gamma   90.00
#
_symmetry.space_group_name_H-M   'P 1'
#
loop_
_entity.id
_entity.type
_entity.pdbx_description
1 polymer ?
#
loop_
_entity_poly.entity_id
_entity_poly.type
_entity_poly.pdbx_seq_one_letter_code
_entity_poly.pdbx_strand_id
1 'polypeptide(L)'
;MKQTRFLRVCAVLCAAALAGATLGGCMQQDTSAAQRQSANREYMSQVNQTMEDLQEKLASFTDAVSRGDVVGMRTQADNAFKSIDDLNKLEAPEDLKDIQQAYVDGTGTLKEALSSYVDLYTEIDSATDEQPFDWASYDERIGEIQSQYDAGIAQLEEGDQKAAEKQ
;
A
#
# COMPACT_ATOMS: atom_id res chain seq x y z
N MET A 1 -25.85 16.22 -4.65
CA MET A 1 -24.70 16.20 -5.59
C MET A 1 -23.51 16.99 -5.02
N LYS A 2 -22.71 16.40 -4.12
CA LYS A 2 -21.44 16.99 -3.59
C LYS A 2 -20.39 15.93 -3.13
N GLN A 3 -20.67 14.64 -3.28
CA GLN A 3 -19.83 13.52 -2.79
C GLN A 3 -18.71 13.11 -3.77
N THR A 4 -18.80 13.50 -5.06
CA THR A 4 -17.89 13.02 -6.12
C THR A 4 -16.52 13.72 -6.19
N ARG A 5 -16.25 14.71 -5.33
CA ARG A 5 -14.96 15.43 -5.33
C ARG A 5 -13.96 14.89 -4.31
N PHE A 6 -14.42 14.26 -3.23
CA PHE A 6 -13.54 13.74 -2.16
C PHE A 6 -12.92 12.39 -2.53
N LEU A 7 -13.68 11.51 -3.21
CA LEU A 7 -13.21 10.21 -3.72
C LEU A 7 -12.02 10.30 -4.72
N ARG A 8 -11.80 11.47 -5.34
CA ARG A 8 -10.73 11.67 -6.32
C ARG A 8 -9.40 12.10 -5.72
N VAL A 9 -9.37 12.53 -4.45
CA VAL A 9 -8.16 13.08 -3.84
C VAL A 9 -7.24 11.97 -3.32
N CYS A 10 -7.79 10.85 -2.84
CA CYS A 10 -6.99 9.74 -2.31
C CYS A 10 -6.16 9.00 -3.37
N ALA A 11 -6.60 8.98 -4.63
CA ALA A 11 -5.97 8.12 -5.66
C ALA A 11 -4.81 8.77 -6.44
N VAL A 12 -4.55 10.08 -6.28
CA VAL A 12 -3.68 10.83 -7.22
C VAL A 12 -2.24 11.02 -6.70
N LEU A 13 -1.97 10.80 -5.41
CA LEU A 13 -0.66 11.12 -4.84
C LEU A 13 0.43 10.05 -5.06
N CYS A 14 0.07 8.77 -5.26
CA CYS A 14 1.06 7.69 -5.35
C CYS A 14 1.82 7.59 -6.70
N ALA A 15 1.42 8.32 -7.74
CA ALA A 15 1.95 8.10 -9.10
C ALA A 15 3.18 8.97 -9.46
N ALA A 16 3.59 9.91 -8.61
CA ALA A 16 4.58 10.93 -9.00
C ALA A 16 6.04 10.62 -8.62
N ALA A 17 6.30 9.62 -7.77
CA ALA A 17 7.64 9.44 -7.17
C ALA A 17 8.61 8.53 -7.96
N LEU A 18 8.12 7.67 -8.86
CA LEU A 18 8.94 6.57 -9.41
C LEU A 18 9.76 6.91 -10.68
N ALA A 19 9.71 8.15 -11.17
CA ALA A 19 10.37 8.52 -12.43
C ALA A 19 11.63 9.37 -12.20
N GLY A 20 12.71 8.78 -11.67
CA GLY A 20 14.00 9.47 -11.68
C GLY A 20 15.16 8.79 -10.98
N ALA A 21 15.87 7.90 -11.68
CA ALA A 21 17.29 7.65 -11.41
C ALA A 21 17.99 7.02 -12.62
N THR A 22 18.35 7.85 -13.60
CA THR A 22 19.27 7.47 -14.67
C THR A 22 20.71 7.49 -14.15
N LEU A 23 21.35 6.32 -14.18
CA LEU A 23 22.77 6.02 -14.47
C LEU A 23 23.86 7.06 -14.07
N GLY A 24 24.81 6.64 -13.22
CA GLY A 24 26.18 7.19 -13.25
C GLY A 24 27.07 6.75 -12.09
N GLY A 25 28.17 6.03 -12.38
CA GLY A 25 29.33 5.98 -11.49
C GLY A 25 29.95 4.61 -11.24
N CYS A 26 30.93 4.23 -12.07
CA CYS A 26 31.82 3.10 -11.88
C CYS A 26 32.93 3.40 -10.86
N MET A 27 33.34 2.42 -10.06
CA MET A 27 34.70 1.82 -10.02
C MET A 27 34.99 1.18 -8.66
N GLN A 28 35.51 -0.05 -8.74
CA GLN A 28 36.20 -0.79 -7.68
C GLN A 28 35.31 -1.32 -6.54
N GLN A 29 34.90 -2.59 -6.59
CA GLN A 29 34.43 -3.26 -5.38
C GLN A 29 34.68 -4.78 -5.44
N ASP A 30 35.28 -5.29 -4.37
CA ASP A 30 35.54 -6.69 -4.07
C ASP A 30 34.43 -7.63 -4.54
N THR A 31 34.77 -8.86 -4.94
CA THR A 31 33.81 -9.88 -5.40
C THR A 31 32.63 -10.07 -4.43
N SER A 32 32.84 -9.87 -3.12
CA SER A 32 31.78 -9.90 -2.09
C SER A 32 30.88 -8.65 -2.08
N ALA A 33 31.41 -7.47 -2.40
CA ALA A 33 30.64 -6.24 -2.54
C ALA A 33 29.88 -6.20 -3.87
N ALA A 34 30.45 -6.73 -4.96
CA ALA A 34 29.75 -6.89 -6.24
C ALA A 34 28.54 -7.83 -6.12
N GLN A 35 28.66 -8.94 -5.38
CA GLN A 35 27.54 -9.85 -5.08
C GLN A 35 26.49 -9.24 -4.15
N ARG A 36 26.89 -8.45 -3.14
CA ARG A 36 25.94 -7.69 -2.30
C ARG A 36 25.22 -6.62 -3.10
N GLN A 37 25.92 -5.91 -3.99
CA GLN A 37 25.32 -4.90 -4.85
C GLN A 37 24.40 -5.49 -5.93
N SER A 38 24.66 -6.71 -6.40
CA SER A 38 23.70 -7.42 -7.27
C SER A 38 22.46 -7.86 -6.51
N ALA A 39 22.61 -8.42 -5.30
CA ALA A 39 21.49 -8.81 -4.45
C ALA A 39 20.64 -7.61 -4.02
N ASN A 40 21.27 -6.48 -3.68
CA ASN A 40 20.56 -5.23 -3.37
C ASN A 40 19.77 -4.72 -4.58
N ARG A 41 20.34 -4.75 -5.79
CA ARG A 41 19.63 -4.35 -7.01
C ARG A 41 18.46 -5.28 -7.35
N GLU A 42 18.64 -6.58 -7.17
CA GLU A 42 17.61 -7.58 -7.41
C GLU A 42 16.47 -7.48 -6.38
N TYR A 43 16.80 -7.24 -5.12
CA TYR A 43 15.84 -6.94 -4.06
C TYR A 43 15.07 -5.66 -4.36
N MET A 44 15.75 -4.55 -4.68
CA MET A 44 15.09 -3.28 -5.01
C MET A 44 14.20 -3.39 -6.25
N SER A 45 14.58 -4.20 -7.25
CA SER A 45 13.73 -4.47 -8.41
C SER A 45 12.46 -5.22 -8.03
N GLN A 46 12.54 -6.20 -7.12
CA GLN A 46 11.38 -6.95 -6.64
C GLN A 46 10.47 -6.11 -5.74
N VAL A 47 11.06 -5.26 -4.89
CA VAL A 47 10.33 -4.26 -4.11
C VAL A 47 9.56 -3.34 -5.05
N ASN A 48 10.23 -2.75 -6.04
CA ASN A 48 9.57 -1.86 -7.01
C ASN A 48 8.44 -2.57 -7.77
N GLN A 49 8.67 -3.79 -8.24
CA GLN A 49 7.63 -4.59 -8.91
C GLN A 49 6.42 -4.83 -8.01
N THR A 50 6.67 -5.18 -6.74
CA THR A 50 5.61 -5.44 -5.77
C THR A 50 4.84 -4.17 -5.41
N MET A 51 5.53 -3.02 -5.37
CA MET A 51 4.91 -1.72 -5.14
C MET A 51 4.06 -1.26 -6.34
N GLU A 52 4.51 -1.52 -7.57
CA GLU A 52 3.70 -1.31 -8.78
C GLU A 52 2.44 -2.20 -8.77
N ASP A 53 2.59 -3.49 -8.48
CA ASP A 53 1.47 -4.42 -8.36
C ASP A 53 0.48 -3.97 -7.27
N LEU A 54 1.01 -3.54 -6.11
CA LEU A 54 0.21 -2.99 -5.01
C LEU A 54 -0.57 -1.75 -5.47
N GLN A 55 0.07 -0.82 -6.18
CA GLN A 55 -0.59 0.36 -6.72
C GLN A 55 -1.73 -0.01 -7.69
N GLU A 56 -1.52 -0.99 -8.58
CA GLU A 56 -2.58 -1.49 -9.46
C GLU A 56 -3.75 -2.11 -8.71
N LYS A 57 -3.47 -2.87 -7.64
CA LYS A 57 -4.54 -3.45 -6.79
C LYS A 57 -5.29 -2.40 -6.00
N LEU A 58 -4.62 -1.37 -5.48
CA LEU A 58 -5.27 -0.23 -4.83
C LEU A 58 -6.13 0.58 -5.80
N ALA A 59 -5.69 0.75 -7.05
CA ALA A 59 -6.49 1.36 -8.10
C ALA A 59 -7.74 0.52 -8.41
N SER A 60 -7.58 -0.80 -8.51
CA SER A 60 -8.69 -1.75 -8.72
C SER A 60 -9.66 -1.78 -7.54
N PHE A 61 -9.17 -1.65 -6.31
CA PHE A 61 -9.98 -1.48 -5.11
C PHE A 61 -10.80 -0.19 -5.19
N THR A 62 -10.18 0.93 -5.54
CA THR A 62 -10.86 2.23 -5.70
C THR A 62 -11.95 2.20 -6.77
N ASP A 63 -11.70 1.45 -7.84
CA ASP A 63 -12.67 1.22 -8.91
C ASP A 63 -13.86 0.34 -8.42
N ALA A 64 -13.60 -0.68 -7.60
CA ALA A 64 -14.65 -1.44 -6.92
C ALA A 64 -15.46 -0.58 -5.92
N VAL A 65 -14.79 0.28 -5.15
CA VAL A 65 -15.41 1.29 -4.27
C VAL A 65 -16.37 2.18 -5.07
N SER A 66 -15.92 2.67 -6.22
CA SER A 66 -16.71 3.55 -7.09
C SER A 66 -17.96 2.87 -7.65
N ARG A 67 -17.96 1.53 -7.76
CA ARG A 67 -19.12 0.72 -8.16
C ARG A 67 -20.01 0.29 -7.00
N GLY A 68 -19.60 0.50 -5.74
CA GLY A 68 -20.27 -0.09 -4.58
C GLY A 68 -20.17 -1.61 -4.52
N ASP A 69 -19.18 -2.21 -5.20
CA ASP A 69 -19.00 -3.65 -5.28
C ASP A 69 -18.17 -4.16 -4.09
N VAL A 70 -18.84 -4.45 -2.97
CA VAL A 70 -18.19 -4.87 -1.71
C VAL A 70 -17.39 -6.17 -1.89
N VAL A 71 -17.88 -7.11 -2.72
CA VAL A 71 -17.18 -8.37 -3.03
C VAL A 71 -15.90 -8.08 -3.83
N GLY A 72 -15.98 -7.18 -4.81
CA GLY A 72 -14.83 -6.69 -5.56
C GLY A 72 -13.82 -5.97 -4.66
N MET A 73 -14.27 -5.11 -3.75
CA MET A 73 -13.41 -4.42 -2.79
C MET A 73 -12.63 -5.43 -1.94
N ARG A 74 -13.31 -6.42 -1.36
CA ARG A 74 -12.67 -7.47 -0.57
C ARG A 74 -11.64 -8.26 -1.39
N THR A 75 -12.02 -8.66 -2.61
CA THR A 75 -11.14 -9.43 -3.49
C THR A 75 -9.86 -8.66 -3.85
N GLN A 76 -9.99 -7.37 -4.19
CA GLN A 76 -8.82 -6.56 -4.54
C GLN A 76 -7.94 -6.24 -3.34
N ALA A 77 -8.54 -6.02 -2.16
CA ALA A 77 -7.82 -5.90 -0.90
C ALA A 77 -7.01 -7.19 -0.61
N ASP A 78 -7.65 -8.36 -0.65
CA ASP A 78 -6.99 -9.65 -0.43
C ASP A 78 -5.84 -9.91 -1.42
N ASN A 79 -6.02 -9.55 -2.70
CA ASN A 79 -4.98 -9.66 -3.71
C ASN A 79 -3.79 -8.72 -3.44
N ALA A 80 -4.06 -7.48 -3.03
CA ALA A 80 -3.02 -6.53 -2.62
C ALA A 80 -2.19 -7.09 -1.45
N PHE A 81 -2.87 -7.67 -0.45
CA PHE A 81 -2.24 -8.24 0.74
C PHE A 81 -1.38 -9.45 0.43
N LYS A 82 -1.78 -10.26 -0.55
CA LYS A 82 -0.96 -11.38 -0.98
C LYS A 82 0.38 -10.94 -1.58
N SER A 83 0.38 -9.88 -2.39
CA SER A 83 1.62 -9.31 -2.93
C SER A 83 2.55 -8.82 -1.82
N ILE A 84 1.98 -8.24 -0.76
CA ILE A 84 2.71 -7.78 0.43
C ILE A 84 3.30 -8.96 1.21
N ASP A 85 2.53 -10.02 1.44
CA ASP A 85 3.01 -11.23 2.10
C ASP A 85 4.13 -11.90 1.29
N ASP A 86 4.08 -11.81 -0.04
CA ASP A 86 5.13 -12.31 -0.91
C ASP A 86 6.41 -11.43 -0.83
N LEU A 87 6.28 -10.10 -0.65
CA LEU A 87 7.40 -9.21 -0.34
C LEU A 87 8.08 -9.56 0.99
N ASN A 88 7.30 -9.89 2.01
CA ASN A 88 7.81 -10.27 3.34
C ASN A 88 8.57 -11.59 3.35
N LYS A 89 8.30 -12.46 2.38
CA LYS A 89 9.01 -13.73 2.21
C LYS A 89 10.35 -13.57 1.49
N LEU A 90 10.61 -12.42 0.85
CA LEU A 90 11.90 -12.16 0.24
C LEU A 90 12.95 -11.99 1.34
N GLU A 91 14.08 -12.69 1.22
CA GLU A 91 15.22 -12.49 2.10
C GLU A 91 15.85 -11.13 1.80
N ALA A 92 15.50 -10.13 2.61
CA ALA A 92 16.16 -8.84 2.53
C ALA A 92 17.61 -8.97 3.02
N PRO A 93 18.58 -8.38 2.31
CA PRO A 93 19.92 -8.14 2.83
C PRO A 93 19.84 -7.47 4.21
N GLU A 94 20.73 -7.81 5.14
CA GLU A 94 20.75 -7.24 6.50
C GLU A 94 20.64 -5.70 6.51
N ASP A 95 21.29 -5.05 5.54
CA ASP A 95 21.35 -3.60 5.39
C ASP A 95 20.05 -2.95 4.88
N LEU A 96 19.07 -3.76 4.45
CA LEU A 96 17.76 -3.35 3.90
C LEU A 96 16.58 -3.89 4.72
N LYS A 97 16.82 -4.60 5.83
CA LYS A 97 15.74 -5.09 6.71
C LYS A 97 14.93 -3.96 7.34
N ASP A 98 15.57 -2.82 7.61
CA ASP A 98 14.94 -1.59 8.07
C ASP A 98 13.96 -1.01 7.04
N ILE A 99 14.33 -1.07 5.76
CA ILE A 99 13.49 -0.67 4.63
C ILE A 99 12.35 -1.67 4.43
N GLN A 100 12.65 -2.98 4.44
CA GLN A 100 11.64 -4.02 4.36
C GLN A 100 10.57 -3.82 5.43
N GLN A 101 10.99 -3.63 6.69
CA GLN A 101 10.08 -3.43 7.81
C GLN A 101 9.19 -2.19 7.63
N ALA A 102 9.71 -1.08 7.12
CA ALA A 102 8.90 0.11 6.85
C ALA A 102 7.81 -0.18 5.80
N TYR A 103 8.15 -0.91 4.73
CA TYR A 103 7.15 -1.36 3.75
C TYR A 103 6.16 -2.34 4.37
N VAL A 104 6.60 -3.31 5.18
CA VAL A 104 5.72 -4.27 5.88
C VAL A 104 4.71 -3.54 6.76
N ASP A 105 5.19 -2.59 7.55
CA ASP A 105 4.38 -1.87 8.52
C ASP A 105 3.36 -0.98 7.80
N GLY A 106 3.80 -0.19 6.80
CA GLY A 106 2.90 0.68 6.05
C GLY A 106 1.83 -0.09 5.28
N THR A 107 2.21 -1.20 4.65
CA THR A 107 1.27 -2.08 3.96
C THR A 107 0.31 -2.80 4.91
N GLY A 108 0.78 -3.17 6.11
CA GLY A 108 -0.05 -3.72 7.18
C GLY A 108 -1.09 -2.72 7.68
N THR A 109 -0.72 -1.46 7.88
CA THR A 109 -1.65 -0.40 8.28
C THR A 109 -2.65 -0.08 7.16
N LEU A 110 -2.23 -0.05 5.90
CA LEU A 110 -3.16 0.06 4.76
C LEU A 110 -4.16 -1.10 4.72
N LYS A 111 -3.71 -2.31 5.05
CA LYS A 111 -4.57 -3.48 5.11
C LYS A 111 -5.68 -3.34 6.13
N GLU A 112 -5.35 -2.90 7.34
CA GLU A 112 -6.35 -2.69 8.39
C GLU A 112 -7.37 -1.63 8.00
N ALA A 113 -6.93 -0.54 7.36
CA ALA A 113 -7.80 0.52 6.86
C ALA A 113 -8.76 0.01 5.77
N LEU A 114 -8.25 -0.67 4.75
CA LEU A 114 -9.06 -1.20 3.64
C LEU A 114 -10.03 -2.28 4.11
N SER A 115 -9.62 -3.14 5.04
CA SER A 115 -10.49 -4.16 5.64
C SER A 115 -11.61 -3.51 6.44
N SER A 116 -11.28 -2.51 7.27
CA SER A 116 -12.27 -1.75 8.04
C SER A 116 -13.26 -1.00 7.14
N TYR A 117 -12.80 -0.51 5.99
CA TYR A 117 -13.68 0.07 4.96
C TYR A 117 -14.63 -0.97 4.37
N VAL A 118 -14.13 -2.13 3.98
CA VAL A 118 -14.96 -3.24 3.45
C VAL A 118 -15.98 -3.68 4.49
N ASP A 119 -15.57 -3.85 5.75
CA ASP A 119 -16.46 -4.28 6.84
C ASP A 119 -17.57 -3.26 7.10
N LEU A 120 -17.23 -1.97 7.13
CA LEU A 120 -18.21 -0.88 7.26
C LEU A 120 -19.26 -0.94 6.15
N TYR A 121 -18.84 -1.07 4.89
CA TYR A 121 -19.78 -1.12 3.76
C TYR A 121 -20.54 -2.45 3.68
N THR A 122 -19.94 -3.55 4.15
CA THR A 122 -20.65 -4.84 4.31
C THR A 122 -21.75 -4.73 5.35
N GLU A 123 -21.49 -4.04 6.47
CA GLU A 123 -22.47 -3.79 7.53
C GLU A 123 -23.63 -2.92 7.02
N ILE A 124 -23.33 -1.86 6.25
CA ILE A 124 -24.34 -1.03 5.59
C ILE A 124 -25.20 -1.84 4.63
N ASP A 125 -24.58 -2.69 3.80
CA ASP A 125 -25.29 -3.53 2.81
C ASP A 125 -26.15 -4.61 3.49
N SER A 126 -25.70 -5.12 4.63
CA SER A 126 -26.41 -6.14 5.41
C SER A 126 -27.49 -5.58 6.33
N ALA A 127 -27.60 -4.25 6.46
CA ALA A 127 -28.54 -3.61 7.35
C ALA A 127 -29.99 -3.84 6.91
N THR A 128 -30.88 -4.02 7.90
CA THR A 128 -32.31 -4.26 7.68
C THR A 128 -33.14 -3.35 8.60
N ASP A 129 -34.45 -3.31 8.41
CA ASP A 129 -35.34 -2.55 9.30
C ASP A 129 -35.31 -3.07 10.74
N GLU A 130 -35.03 -4.37 10.93
CA GLU A 130 -34.94 -5.03 12.24
C GLU A 130 -33.56 -4.86 12.88
N GLN A 131 -32.53 -4.65 12.07
CA GLN A 131 -31.14 -4.41 12.49
C GLN A 131 -30.58 -3.24 11.66
N PRO A 132 -30.98 -1.99 11.99
CA PRO A 132 -30.56 -0.84 11.23
C PRO A 132 -29.08 -0.54 11.46
N PHE A 133 -28.43 -0.02 10.43
CA PHE A 133 -27.06 0.47 10.53
C PHE A 133 -26.98 1.68 11.49
N ASP A 134 -25.93 1.72 12.32
CA ASP A 134 -25.69 2.86 13.22
C ASP A 134 -25.05 4.04 12.47
N TRP A 135 -25.90 4.92 11.97
CA TRP A 135 -25.45 6.14 11.31
C TRP A 135 -24.80 7.16 12.25
N ALA A 136 -24.95 7.02 13.58
CA ALA A 136 -24.36 7.98 14.52
C ALA A 136 -22.83 7.80 14.64
N SER A 137 -22.32 6.57 14.51
CA SER A 137 -20.88 6.27 14.52
C SER A 137 -20.23 6.32 13.13
N TYR A 138 -21.01 6.49 12.06
CA TYR A 138 -20.50 6.45 10.68
C TYR A 138 -19.35 7.43 10.42
N ASP A 139 -19.53 8.70 10.79
CA ASP A 139 -18.55 9.75 10.51
C ASP A 139 -17.23 9.51 11.27
N GLU A 140 -17.32 9.04 12.52
CA GLU A 140 -16.16 8.66 13.33
C GLU A 140 -15.40 7.50 12.69
N ARG A 141 -16.12 6.42 12.35
CA ARG A 141 -15.53 5.21 11.74
C ARG A 141 -14.85 5.51 10.40
N ILE A 142 -15.48 6.32 9.55
CA ILE A 142 -14.84 6.77 8.29
C ILE A 142 -13.60 7.62 8.56
N GLY A 143 -13.65 8.50 9.56
CA GLY A 143 -12.50 9.32 9.95
C GLY A 143 -11.32 8.46 10.44
N GLU A 144 -11.58 7.44 11.24
CA GLU A 144 -10.56 6.49 11.70
C GLU A 144 -9.95 5.70 10.54
N ILE A 145 -10.78 5.18 9.63
CA ILE A 145 -10.33 4.47 8.43
C ILE A 145 -9.43 5.38 7.56
N GLN A 146 -9.82 6.64 7.37
CA GLN A 146 -9.01 7.62 6.64
C GLN A 146 -7.68 7.88 7.35
N SER A 147 -7.69 8.07 8.66
CA SER A 147 -6.47 8.29 9.44
C SER A 147 -5.52 7.09 9.37
N GLN A 148 -6.04 5.86 9.40
CA GLN A 148 -5.24 4.65 9.23
C GLN A 148 -4.67 4.55 7.80
N TYR A 149 -5.49 4.83 6.79
CA TYR A 149 -5.02 4.85 5.41
C TYR A 149 -3.87 5.83 5.21
N ASP A 150 -4.02 7.07 5.68
CA ASP A 150 -2.99 8.11 5.58
C ASP A 150 -1.72 7.73 6.35
N ALA A 151 -1.86 7.11 7.52
CA ALA A 151 -0.72 6.61 8.30
C ALA A 151 0.05 5.51 7.53
N GLY A 152 -0.67 4.58 6.91
CA GLY A 152 -0.08 3.54 6.08
C GLY A 152 0.70 4.11 4.89
N ILE A 153 0.14 5.11 4.18
CA ILE A 153 0.86 5.82 3.11
C ILE A 153 2.13 6.49 3.64
N ALA A 154 2.05 7.20 4.77
CA ALA A 154 3.22 7.88 5.34
C ALA A 154 4.36 6.90 5.70
N GLN A 155 4.03 5.70 6.17
CA GLN A 155 5.01 4.65 6.45
C GLN A 155 5.65 4.10 5.17
N LEU A 156 4.88 3.97 4.07
CA LEU A 156 5.45 3.62 2.76
C LEU A 156 6.41 4.69 2.24
N GLU A 157 6.03 5.97 2.37
CA GLU A 157 6.89 7.09 2.00
C GLU A 157 8.18 7.12 2.82
N GLU A 158 8.13 6.75 4.11
CA GLU A 158 9.33 6.60 4.93
C GLU A 158 10.22 5.45 4.43
N GLY A 159 9.62 4.33 4.02
CA GLY A 159 10.33 3.22 3.36
C GLY A 159 11.04 3.66 2.09
N ASP A 160 10.35 4.43 1.23
CA ASP A 160 10.91 5.00 0.01
C ASP A 160 12.07 5.96 0.29
N GLN A 161 11.95 6.82 1.29
CA GLN A 161 13.03 7.74 1.69
C GLN A 161 14.26 6.97 2.17
N LYS A 162 14.09 5.99 3.05
CA LYS A 162 15.19 5.14 3.53
C LYS A 162 15.84 4.37 2.37
N ALA A 163 15.04 3.87 1.43
CA ALA A 163 15.54 3.20 0.24
C ALA A 163 16.37 4.13 -0.65
N ALA A 164 15.94 5.37 -0.84
CA ALA A 164 16.66 6.37 -1.62
C ALA A 164 18.00 6.77 -0.97
N GLU A 165 18.10 6.78 0.36
CA GLU A 165 19.35 7.04 1.08
C GLU A 165 20.39 5.92 0.97
N LYS A 166 19.98 4.70 0.60
CA LYS A 166 20.86 3.53 0.43
C LYS A 166 21.34 3.32 -1.02
N GLN A 167 20.88 4.16 -1.96
CA GLN A 167 21.31 4.17 -3.37
C GLN A 167 22.55 5.03 -3.57
#